data_AF-A0A3Y9JDJ5-F1
#
_entry.id   AF-A0A3Y9JDJ5-F1
#
_cell.length_a   1.000
_cell.length_b   1.000
_cell.length_c   1.000
_cell.angle_alpha   90.00
_cell.angle_beta   90.00
_cell.angle_gamma   90.00
#
_symmetry.space_group_name_H-M   'P 1'
#
loop_
_entity.id
_entity.type
_entity.pdbx_description
1 polymer ?
#
loop_
_entity_poly.entity_id
_entity_poly.type
_entity_poly.pdbx_seq_one_letter_code
_entity_poly.pdbx_strand_id
1 'polypeptide(L)'
;MPNKPLFLQNVGLGETINLAAGALQKSQNGGDIPDKKQFARTIGAVTSTTITLGESGWFKIATVVMPQATSTAVIKLYGGAGFNAGSPEQAAISELVLRAGNGSPVGITATLWRRSPSAANEVAWVNTSGDTYDIYINIGQ
;
A
#
# COMPACT_ATOMS: atom_id res chain seq x y z
N MET A 1 -50.84 7.88 15.47
CA MET A 1 -50.66 9.15 14.70
C MET A 1 -51.40 9.04 13.37
N PRO A 2 -52.32 9.96 13.07
CA PRO A 2 -53.20 9.86 11.89
C PRO A 2 -52.50 10.19 10.56
N ASN A 3 -51.47 11.05 10.55
CA ASN A 3 -50.71 11.40 9.35
C ASN A 3 -49.20 11.52 9.66
N LYS A 4 -48.47 10.41 9.50
CA LYS A 4 -47.03 10.34 9.79
C LYS A 4 -46.19 11.25 8.88
N PRO A 5 -46.42 11.31 7.55
CA PRO A 5 -45.66 12.21 6.68
C PRO A 5 -45.80 13.69 7.06
N LEU A 6 -47.03 14.16 7.31
CA LEU A 6 -47.28 15.56 7.67
C LEU A 6 -46.66 15.94 9.02
N PHE A 7 -46.67 15.01 9.98
CA PHE A 7 -46.00 15.22 11.27
C PHE A 7 -44.50 15.46 11.09
N LEU A 8 -43.81 14.62 10.32
CA LEU A 8 -42.36 14.75 10.04
C LEU A 8 -42.02 16.07 9.33
N GLN A 9 -42.89 16.54 8.44
CA GLN A 9 -42.75 17.85 7.79
C GLN A 9 -42.89 19.00 8.80
N ASN A 10 -43.91 18.96 9.66
CA ASN A 10 -44.18 20.01 10.64
C ASN A 10 -43.08 20.15 11.70
N VAL A 11 -42.36 19.06 12.02
CA VAL A 11 -41.20 19.08 12.92
C VAL A 11 -39.86 19.27 12.21
N GLY A 12 -39.87 19.60 10.91
CA GLY A 12 -38.65 19.91 10.15
C GLY A 12 -37.75 18.71 9.84
N LEU A 13 -38.24 17.47 9.95
CA LEU A 13 -37.45 16.26 9.74
C LEU A 13 -37.36 15.80 8.27
N GLY A 14 -38.03 16.49 7.34
CA GLY A 14 -38.03 16.13 5.93
C GLY A 14 -36.62 16.06 5.32
N GLU A 15 -35.78 17.07 5.60
CA GLU A 15 -34.40 17.11 5.09
C GLU A 15 -33.50 16.06 5.73
N THR A 16 -33.63 15.85 7.05
CA THR A 16 -32.91 14.81 7.79
C THR A 16 -33.16 13.41 7.22
N ILE A 17 -34.40 13.12 6.82
CA ILE A 17 -34.75 11.84 6.19
C ILE A 17 -34.08 11.69 4.83
N ASN A 18 -34.09 12.73 4.01
CA ASN A 18 -33.46 12.71 2.68
C ASN A 18 -31.94 12.52 2.78
N LEU A 19 -31.28 13.22 3.72
CA LEU A 19 -29.85 13.08 3.98
C LEU A 19 -29.51 11.68 4.51
N ALA A 20 -30.33 11.11 5.41
CA ALA A 20 -30.13 9.77 5.94
C ALA A 20 -30.30 8.68 4.87
N ALA A 21 -31.21 8.87 3.90
CA ALA A 21 -31.39 7.94 2.78
C ALA A 21 -30.20 7.91 1.82
N GLY A 22 -29.50 9.05 1.67
CA GLY A 22 -28.28 9.17 0.85
C GLY A 22 -26.97 8.89 1.60
N ALA A 23 -27.01 8.71 2.92
CA ALA A 23 -25.83 8.46 3.73
C ALA A 23 -25.30 7.03 3.51
N LEU A 24 -23.98 6.89 3.40
CA LEU A 24 -23.32 5.58 3.35
C LEU A 24 -23.63 4.81 4.65
N GLN A 25 -24.16 3.58 4.52
CA GLN A 25 -24.38 2.74 5.69
C GLN A 25 -23.04 2.28 6.28
N LYS A 26 -22.94 2.16 7.61
CA LYS A 26 -21.70 1.72 8.28
C LYS A 26 -21.20 0.34 7.80
N SER A 27 -22.12 -0.56 7.47
CA SER A 27 -21.81 -1.87 6.88
C SER A 27 -21.38 -1.80 5.41
N GLN A 28 -21.58 -0.65 4.76
CA GLN A 28 -21.17 -0.34 3.38
C GLN A 28 -19.91 0.54 3.34
N ASN A 29 -19.01 0.43 4.34
CA ASN A 29 -17.67 1.04 4.31
C ASN A 29 -16.75 0.35 3.28
N GLY A 30 -17.12 0.40 2.00
CA GLY A 30 -16.42 -0.25 0.90
C GLY A 30 -16.81 -1.71 0.66
N GLY A 31 -17.76 -2.26 1.42
CA GLY A 31 -18.29 -3.61 1.22
C GLY A 31 -18.99 -3.77 -0.13
N ASP A 32 -19.74 -2.75 -0.52
CA ASP A 32 -20.52 -2.59 -1.75
C ASP A 32 -19.66 -2.29 -2.99
N ILE A 33 -18.36 -2.04 -2.83
CA ILE A 33 -17.44 -1.84 -3.95
C ILE A 33 -17.26 -3.18 -4.69
N PRO A 34 -17.67 -3.29 -5.97
CA PRO A 34 -17.62 -4.53 -6.74
C PRO A 34 -16.17 -4.99 -7.01
N ASP A 35 -15.31 -4.05 -7.42
CA ASP A 35 -13.87 -4.28 -7.60
C ASP A 35 -13.06 -3.33 -6.70
N LYS A 36 -12.71 -3.82 -5.52
CA LYS A 36 -11.92 -3.08 -4.52
C LYS A 36 -10.51 -2.76 -5.02
N LYS A 37 -9.93 -3.59 -5.90
CA LYS A 37 -8.59 -3.38 -6.44
C LYS A 37 -8.61 -2.25 -7.48
N GLN A 38 -9.59 -2.25 -8.38
CA GLN A 38 -9.76 -1.15 -9.34
C GLN A 38 -10.14 0.15 -8.65
N PHE A 39 -11.01 0.11 -7.65
CA PHE A 39 -11.35 1.27 -6.84
C PHE A 39 -10.11 1.87 -6.17
N ALA A 40 -9.31 1.06 -5.45
CA ALA A 40 -8.09 1.52 -4.81
C ALA A 40 -7.11 2.18 -5.80
N ARG A 41 -6.96 1.61 -7.00
CA ARG A 41 -6.16 2.21 -8.09
C ARG A 41 -6.73 3.56 -8.54
N THR A 42 -8.05 3.65 -8.69
CA THR A 42 -8.75 4.86 -9.18
C THR A 42 -8.58 6.02 -8.21
N ILE A 43 -8.65 5.76 -6.91
CA ILE A 43 -8.50 6.80 -5.88
C ILE A 43 -7.04 7.01 -5.43
N GLY A 44 -6.08 6.27 -6.00
CA GLY A 44 -4.66 6.35 -5.63
C GLY A 44 -4.35 5.82 -4.22
N ALA A 45 -5.19 4.93 -3.68
CA ALA A 45 -4.93 4.30 -2.39
C ALA A 45 -3.71 3.37 -2.48
N VAL A 46 -2.82 3.47 -1.51
CA VAL A 46 -1.60 2.66 -1.41
C VAL A 46 -1.74 1.67 -0.27
N THR A 47 -1.43 0.41 -0.52
CA THR A 47 -1.34 -0.61 0.53
C THR A 47 -0.07 -0.39 1.36
N SER A 48 -0.21 -0.31 2.68
CA SER A 48 0.92 -0.32 3.62
C SER A 48 0.88 -1.60 4.43
N THR A 49 2.04 -2.19 4.66
CA THR A 49 2.23 -3.38 5.50
C THR A 49 3.37 -3.09 6.47
N THR A 50 3.15 -3.34 7.76
CA THR A 50 4.20 -3.30 8.78
C THR A 50 4.86 -4.66 8.86
N ILE A 51 6.18 -4.69 8.86
CA ILE A 51 6.98 -5.91 9.04
C ILE A 51 7.87 -5.67 10.26
N THR A 52 7.77 -6.54 11.25
CA THR A 52 8.68 -6.55 12.40
C THR A 52 9.69 -7.65 12.19
N LEU A 53 10.97 -7.28 12.20
CA LEU A 53 12.10 -8.18 11.96
C LEU A 53 12.91 -8.27 13.24
N GLY A 54 13.09 -9.48 13.77
CA GLY A 54 13.82 -9.71 15.03
C GLY A 54 15.31 -10.00 14.85
N GLU A 55 15.77 -10.07 13.60
CA GLU A 55 17.12 -10.49 13.23
C GLU A 55 17.59 -9.77 11.97
N SER A 56 18.92 -9.74 11.76
CA SER A 56 19.50 -9.31 10.48
C SER A 56 19.34 -10.41 9.45
N GLY A 57 19.05 -10.05 8.19
CA GLY A 57 18.91 -11.06 7.14
C GLY A 57 18.17 -10.58 5.90
N TRP A 58 17.87 -11.53 5.03
CA TRP A 58 17.10 -11.33 3.81
C TRP A 58 15.62 -11.62 4.04
N PHE A 59 14.77 -10.63 3.76
CA PHE A 59 13.33 -10.75 3.97
C PHE A 59 12.57 -10.47 2.69
N LYS A 60 11.62 -11.33 2.35
CA LYS A 60 10.66 -11.09 1.27
C LYS A 60 9.68 -10.01 1.71
N ILE A 61 9.57 -8.94 0.93
CA ILE A 61 8.69 -7.80 1.25
C ILE A 61 7.54 -7.62 0.26
N ALA A 62 7.67 -8.16 -0.95
CA ALA A 62 6.63 -8.06 -1.97
C ALA A 62 6.70 -9.21 -2.96
N THR A 63 5.55 -9.50 -3.58
CA THR A 63 5.47 -10.19 -4.87
C THR A 63 4.89 -9.20 -5.86
N VAL A 64 5.60 -8.94 -6.96
CA VAL A 64 5.18 -8.01 -8.00
C VAL A 64 4.96 -8.77 -9.30
N VAL A 65 3.89 -8.42 -10.02
CA VAL A 65 3.68 -8.85 -11.40
C VAL A 65 4.06 -7.67 -12.28
N MET A 66 5.15 -7.81 -13.04
CA MET A 66 5.76 -6.76 -13.83
C MET A 66 5.93 -7.23 -15.27
N PRO A 67 4.88 -7.12 -16.11
CA PRO A 67 4.95 -7.47 -17.53
C PRO A 67 6.14 -6.83 -18.22
N GLN A 68 6.79 -7.54 -19.16
CA GLN A 68 7.89 -7.01 -20.02
C GLN A 68 7.41 -5.89 -20.97
N ALA A 69 7.02 -4.78 -20.38
CA ALA A 69 6.46 -3.59 -20.99
C ALA A 69 6.79 -2.38 -20.11
N THR A 70 6.07 -1.27 -20.25
CA THR A 70 6.21 -0.10 -19.37
C THR A 70 5.65 -0.37 -17.98
N SER A 71 6.32 -1.23 -17.20
CA SER A 71 5.96 -1.61 -15.83
C SER A 71 6.94 -1.00 -14.84
N THR A 72 6.41 -0.28 -13.86
CA THR A 72 7.18 0.31 -12.75
C THR A 72 6.50 0.00 -11.44
N ALA A 73 7.28 -0.38 -10.43
CA ALA A 73 6.81 -0.46 -9.05
C ALA A 73 7.74 0.37 -8.16
N VAL A 74 7.16 1.06 -7.17
CA VAL A 74 7.91 1.80 -6.17
C VAL A 74 7.48 1.31 -4.80
N ILE A 75 8.44 0.91 -3.99
CA ILE A 75 8.22 0.45 -2.61
C ILE A 75 8.99 1.39 -1.70
N LYS A 76 8.28 2.10 -0.83
CA LYS A 76 8.88 2.95 0.21
C LYS A 76 8.90 2.19 1.52
N LEU A 77 10.07 2.16 2.14
CA LEU A 77 10.31 1.56 3.43
C LEU A 77 10.55 2.67 4.44
N TYR A 78 9.86 2.59 5.57
CA TYR A 78 10.00 3.50 6.69
C TYR A 78 10.45 2.71 7.91
N GLY A 79 11.44 3.24 8.62
CA GLY A 79 12.13 2.55 9.71
C GLY A 79 13.47 1.96 9.28
N GLY A 80 14.36 1.82 10.25
CA GLY A 80 15.70 1.27 10.06
C GLY A 80 16.15 0.41 11.23
N ALA A 81 17.39 -0.03 11.18
CA ALA A 81 18.12 -0.70 12.24
C ALA A 81 18.13 0.12 13.55
N GLY A 82 17.87 -0.53 14.68
CA GLY A 82 17.86 0.03 16.03
C GLY A 82 16.56 0.73 16.49
N PHE A 83 16.50 1.03 17.79
CA PHE A 83 15.33 1.65 18.47
C PHE A 83 15.74 2.64 19.59
N ASN A 84 16.93 3.21 19.50
CA ASN A 84 17.52 4.14 20.46
C ASN A 84 16.90 5.55 20.32
N ALA A 85 16.36 6.07 21.42
CA ALA A 85 15.91 7.46 21.47
C ALA A 85 17.09 8.43 21.20
N GLY A 86 16.87 9.41 20.33
CA GLY A 86 17.88 10.41 19.98
C GLY A 86 18.84 10.00 18.85
N SER A 87 18.65 8.84 18.21
CA SER A 87 19.37 8.47 16.99
C SER A 87 18.49 8.70 15.74
N PRO A 88 18.54 9.89 15.12
CA PRO A 88 17.66 10.23 13.99
C PRO A 88 17.91 9.34 12.76
N GLU A 89 19.08 8.73 12.63
CA GLU A 89 19.42 7.83 11.53
C GLU A 89 18.55 6.57 11.52
N GLN A 90 18.05 6.14 12.69
CA GLN A 90 17.20 4.96 12.87
C GLN A 90 15.75 5.19 12.42
N ALA A 91 15.32 6.46 12.32
CA ALA A 91 14.09 6.86 11.62
C ALA A 91 14.32 6.88 10.09
N ALA A 92 14.83 5.77 9.58
CA ALA A 92 15.31 5.66 8.22
C ALA A 92 14.19 5.67 7.18
N ILE A 93 14.53 6.10 5.97
CA ILE A 93 13.69 5.97 4.78
C ILE A 93 14.53 5.36 3.67
N SER A 94 14.00 4.31 3.05
CA SER A 94 14.51 3.75 1.80
C SER A 94 13.44 3.73 0.72
N GLU A 95 13.84 3.88 -0.53
CA GLU A 95 12.95 3.79 -1.69
C GLU A 95 13.52 2.80 -2.70
N LEU A 96 12.77 1.74 -2.95
CA LEU A 96 13.09 0.75 -3.97
C LEU A 96 12.26 1.05 -5.23
N VAL A 97 12.96 1.26 -6.34
CA VAL A 97 12.36 1.41 -7.66
C VAL A 97 12.64 0.17 -8.49
N LEU A 98 11.59 -0.45 -9.01
CA LEU A 98 11.64 -1.59 -9.91
C LEU A 98 11.16 -1.17 -11.30
N ARG A 99 11.87 -1.62 -12.34
CA ARG A 99 11.51 -1.43 -13.74
C ARG A 99 11.58 -2.77 -14.48
N ALA A 100 10.54 -3.09 -15.25
CA ALA A 100 10.60 -4.25 -16.13
C ALA A 100 11.53 -4.00 -17.31
N GLY A 101 12.14 -5.08 -17.79
CA GLY A 101 12.86 -5.11 -19.05
C GLY A 101 11.93 -5.03 -20.26
N ASN A 102 12.53 -5.03 -21.44
CA ASN A 102 11.84 -5.02 -22.73
C ASN A 102 11.60 -6.45 -23.29
N GLY A 103 11.81 -7.49 -22.48
CA GLY A 103 11.74 -8.88 -22.90
C GLY A 103 13.00 -9.43 -23.56
N SER A 104 14.08 -8.65 -23.69
CA SER A 104 15.35 -9.10 -24.27
C SER A 104 16.58 -8.47 -23.56
N PRO A 105 17.10 -9.09 -22.48
CA PRO A 105 16.58 -10.28 -21.81
C PRO A 105 15.30 -10.00 -20.99
N VAL A 106 14.53 -11.05 -20.69
CA VAL A 106 13.41 -10.97 -19.75
C VAL A 106 13.96 -10.74 -18.35
N GLY A 107 13.43 -9.76 -17.63
CA GLY A 107 13.86 -9.47 -16.27
C GLY A 107 13.32 -8.17 -15.71
N ILE A 108 13.86 -7.80 -14.57
CA ILE A 108 13.66 -6.49 -13.96
C ILE A 108 15.01 -5.89 -13.57
N THR A 109 15.03 -4.57 -13.43
CA THR A 109 16.08 -3.82 -12.75
C THR A 109 15.53 -3.30 -11.44
N ALA A 110 16.35 -3.38 -10.38
CA ALA A 110 16.03 -2.84 -9.06
C ALA A 110 17.07 -1.80 -8.65
N THR A 111 16.62 -0.70 -8.06
CA THR A 111 17.50 0.31 -7.46
C THR A 111 16.99 0.69 -6.09
N LEU A 112 17.84 0.54 -5.07
CA LEU A 112 17.55 0.89 -3.69
C LEU A 112 18.23 2.22 -3.34
N TRP A 113 17.42 3.23 -3.05
CA TRP A 113 17.87 4.53 -2.55
C TRP A 113 17.75 4.57 -1.03
N ARG A 114 18.85 4.90 -0.35
CA ARG A 114 18.93 4.98 1.11
C ARG A 114 19.09 6.44 1.53
N ARG A 115 18.27 6.91 2.49
CA ARG A 115 18.43 8.26 3.07
C ARG A 115 19.24 8.29 4.36
N SER A 116 19.47 7.14 5.00
CA SER A 116 20.31 7.02 6.20
C SER A 116 21.09 5.70 6.22
N PRO A 117 22.18 5.61 7.01
CA PRO A 117 22.95 4.38 7.15
C PRO A 117 22.14 3.22 7.74
N SER A 118 21.22 3.49 8.67
CA SER A 118 20.38 2.45 9.30
C SER A 118 19.28 1.90 8.40
N ALA A 119 19.14 2.41 7.17
CA ALA A 119 18.14 1.94 6.22
C ALA A 119 18.50 0.55 5.64
N ALA A 120 17.56 -0.07 4.90
CA ALA A 120 17.79 -1.34 4.22
C ALA A 120 19.11 -1.35 3.43
N ASN A 121 19.88 -2.44 3.55
CA ASN A 121 21.24 -2.52 3.04
C ASN A 121 21.28 -2.77 1.54
N GLU A 122 20.53 -3.78 1.10
CA GLU A 122 20.58 -4.33 -0.25
C GLU A 122 19.20 -4.78 -0.70
N VAL A 123 19.07 -4.99 -2.01
CA VAL A 123 17.87 -5.54 -2.65
C VAL A 123 18.24 -6.72 -3.53
N ALA A 124 17.40 -7.74 -3.53
CA ALA A 124 17.48 -8.89 -4.43
C ALA A 124 16.08 -9.25 -4.94
N TRP A 125 16.02 -10.02 -6.01
CA TRP A 125 14.76 -10.53 -6.54
C TRP A 125 14.91 -11.95 -7.06
N VAL A 126 13.81 -12.68 -7.04
CA VAL A 126 13.70 -14.02 -7.60
C VAL A 126 12.53 -14.02 -8.58
N ASN A 127 12.76 -14.43 -9.83
CA ASN A 127 11.67 -14.69 -10.76
C ASN A 127 10.98 -16.00 -10.37
N THR A 128 9.71 -15.94 -10.00
CA THR A 128 8.98 -17.10 -9.48
C THR A 128 8.11 -17.76 -10.54
N SER A 129 7.61 -16.99 -11.51
CA SER A 129 6.91 -17.51 -12.69
C SER A 129 6.61 -16.37 -13.67
N GLY A 130 6.90 -16.57 -14.97
CA GLY A 130 6.60 -15.58 -16.01
C GLY A 130 7.12 -14.18 -15.66
N ASP A 131 6.23 -13.20 -15.60
CA ASP A 131 6.53 -11.82 -15.21
C ASP A 131 6.34 -11.54 -13.71
N THR A 132 6.33 -12.58 -12.88
CA THR A 132 6.16 -12.49 -11.42
C THR A 132 7.50 -12.60 -10.70
N TYR A 133 7.75 -11.66 -9.80
CA TYR A 133 9.00 -11.55 -9.06
C TYR A 133 8.73 -11.41 -7.56
N ASP A 134 9.43 -12.20 -6.77
CA ASP A 134 9.54 -12.00 -5.34
C ASP A 134 10.70 -11.04 -5.05
N ILE A 135 10.43 -10.05 -4.20
CA ILE A 135 11.34 -8.96 -3.91
C ILE A 135 11.80 -9.08 -2.46
N TYR A 136 13.12 -9.06 -2.29
CA TYR A 136 13.79 -9.24 -1.01
C TYR A 136 14.65 -8.02 -0.68
N ILE A 137 14.73 -7.70 0.61
CA ILE A 137 15.66 -6.70 1.13
C ILE A 137 16.55 -7.32 2.20
N ASN A 138 17.80 -6.86 2.26
CA ASN A 138 18.68 -7.16 3.37
C ASN A 138 18.52 -6.08 4.45
N ILE A 139 18.19 -6.49 5.66
CA ILE A 139 18.07 -5.60 6.83
C ILE A 139 19.16 -5.96 7.84
N GLY A 140 19.84 -4.94 8.37
CA GLY A 140 20.70 -5.05 9.55
C GLY A 140 19.92 -4.75 10.83
N GLN A 141 20.50 -5.08 11.97
CA GLN A 141 19.94 -4.79 13.30
C GLN A 141 20.35 -3.41 13.80
#